data_AF-A0A7J4NQ57-F1
#
_entry.id   AF-A0A7J4NQ57-F1
#
_cell.length_a   1.000
_cell.length_b   1.000
_cell.length_c   1.000
_cell.angle_alpha   90.00
_cell.angle_beta   90.00
_cell.angle_gamma   90.00
#
_symmetry.space_group_name_H-M   'P 1'
#
loop_
_entity.id
_entity.type
_entity.pdbx_description
1 polymer ?
#
loop_
_entity_poly.entity_id
_entity_poly.type
_entity_poly.pdbx_seq_one_letter_code
_entity_poly.pdbx_strand_id
1 'polypeptide(L)'
;TLFIARVLGIPLGGTPSFGSVDVLSDTHPLISWTMIWATLEIVLIGMALLWDWIEGRRREAGLEDHRSAGGRVVWTFGIALLSVGPAGLIASILGLRRGIQWTQSAVLMGTVLSIAISIFALSSSIPILQENLGAILLVMGSTSFVATLFTIQEPRRIWTSAHLIDAHILLVLGILISPLPNIAFLSTLLILSTLTWLTGILQLRKMLRFWGATDLVFAGLMAILTMGSELLEPTNAFIALIVLAIELGLVVWLAQSRQAAMMAQE
;
A
#
# COMPACT_ATOMS: atom_id res chain seq x y z
N THR A 1 -2.19 -8.52 24.44
CA THR A 1 -2.10 -9.81 23.71
C THR A 1 -2.68 -9.70 22.32
N LEU A 2 -3.94 -9.26 22.15
CA LEU A 2 -4.59 -9.15 20.83
C LEU A 2 -3.80 -8.34 19.79
N PHE A 3 -3.35 -7.13 20.12
CA PHE A 3 -2.57 -6.30 19.18
C PHE A 3 -1.30 -7.02 18.68
N ILE A 4 -0.58 -7.68 19.57
CA ILE A 4 0.65 -8.43 19.24
C ILE A 4 0.32 -9.61 18.31
N ALA A 5 -0.77 -10.34 18.59
CA ALA A 5 -1.24 -11.42 17.74
C ALA A 5 -1.56 -10.93 16.32
N ARG A 6 -2.19 -9.76 16.22
CA ARG A 6 -2.55 -9.13 14.94
C ARG A 6 -1.33 -8.66 14.16
N VAL A 7 -0.35 -8.05 14.81
CA VAL A 7 0.91 -7.62 14.18
C VAL A 7 1.73 -8.81 13.66
N LEU A 8 1.79 -9.91 14.43
CA LEU A 8 2.54 -11.10 14.04
C LEU A 8 1.76 -12.00 13.07
N GLY A 9 0.47 -11.78 12.89
CA GLY A 9 -0.40 -12.62 12.06
C GLY A 9 -0.64 -14.03 12.60
N ILE A 10 -0.26 -14.31 13.85
CA ILE A 10 -0.35 -15.64 14.47
C ILE A 10 -1.33 -15.65 15.66
N PRO A 11 -2.01 -16.78 15.92
CA PRO A 11 -2.83 -16.90 17.11
C PRO A 11 -1.96 -16.91 18.37
N LEU A 12 -2.34 -16.13 19.40
CA LEU A 12 -1.64 -16.08 20.69
C LEU A 12 -2.65 -16.12 21.84
N GLY A 13 -2.49 -17.07 22.76
CA GLY A 13 -3.31 -17.14 23.97
C GLY A 13 -4.82 -17.23 23.71
N GLY A 14 -5.22 -17.94 22.65
CA GLY A 14 -6.62 -18.11 22.25
C GLY A 14 -7.20 -17.00 21.37
N THR A 15 -6.41 -15.98 21.01
CA THR A 15 -6.86 -14.99 20.01
C THR A 15 -6.71 -15.55 18.59
N PRO A 16 -7.70 -15.36 17.70
CA PRO A 16 -7.61 -15.77 16.30
C PRO A 16 -6.52 -14.98 15.55
N SER A 17 -6.06 -15.54 14.42
CA SER A 17 -5.10 -14.86 13.55
C SER A 17 -5.74 -13.65 12.85
N PHE A 18 -4.89 -12.76 12.34
CA PHE A 18 -5.36 -11.62 11.56
C PHE A 18 -6.05 -12.12 10.28
N GLY A 19 -7.22 -11.53 9.95
CA GLY A 19 -8.00 -11.91 8.77
C GLY A 19 -8.71 -13.27 8.86
N SER A 20 -8.78 -13.92 10.02
CA SER A 20 -9.48 -15.22 10.18
C SER A 20 -10.82 -15.12 10.91
N VAL A 21 -11.20 -13.93 11.36
CA VAL A 21 -12.41 -13.74 12.17
C VAL A 21 -13.59 -13.53 11.26
N ASP A 22 -14.48 -14.51 11.18
CA ASP A 22 -15.78 -14.37 10.52
C ASP A 22 -16.84 -14.01 11.57
N VAL A 23 -17.35 -12.78 11.50
CA VAL A 23 -18.38 -12.26 12.43
C VAL A 23 -19.80 -12.59 11.94
N LEU A 24 -19.95 -13.02 10.68
CA LEU A 24 -21.22 -13.36 10.05
C LEU A 24 -21.48 -14.89 10.03
N SER A 25 -20.55 -15.68 10.57
CA SER A 25 -20.65 -17.13 10.65
C SER A 25 -21.79 -17.60 11.57
N ASP A 26 -22.68 -18.45 11.05
CA ASP A 26 -23.73 -19.12 11.83
C ASP A 26 -23.20 -20.23 12.76
N THR A 27 -21.95 -20.64 12.58
CA THR A 27 -21.33 -21.77 13.28
C THR A 27 -21.00 -21.51 14.74
N HIS A 28 -21.06 -20.25 15.19
CA HIS A 28 -20.74 -19.87 16.57
C HIS A 28 -21.95 -19.27 17.28
N PRO A 29 -22.25 -19.67 18.53
CA PRO A 29 -23.32 -19.04 19.29
C PRO A 29 -23.06 -17.54 19.44
N LEU A 30 -24.05 -16.73 19.04
CA LEU A 30 -24.04 -15.24 19.05
C LEU A 30 -23.46 -14.64 20.34
N ILE A 31 -23.67 -15.33 21.47
CA ILE A 31 -23.37 -14.86 22.83
C ILE A 31 -21.89 -14.99 23.24
N SER A 32 -21.05 -15.76 22.52
CA SER A 32 -19.65 -15.95 22.96
C SER A 32 -18.63 -15.12 22.18
N TRP A 33 -18.59 -15.22 20.85
CA TRP A 33 -17.51 -14.62 20.05
C TRP A 33 -17.95 -13.44 19.19
N THR A 34 -19.08 -13.54 18.52
CA THR A 34 -19.63 -12.47 17.66
C THR A 34 -19.86 -11.19 18.45
N MET A 35 -20.43 -11.29 19.66
CA MET A 35 -20.67 -10.12 20.53
C MET A 35 -19.37 -9.41 20.95
N ILE A 36 -18.29 -10.14 21.21
CA ILE A 36 -16.99 -9.56 21.58
C ILE A 36 -16.44 -8.73 20.43
N TRP A 37 -16.41 -9.28 19.22
CA TRP A 37 -15.90 -8.59 18.03
C TRP A 37 -16.79 -7.41 17.63
N ALA A 38 -18.11 -7.57 17.70
CA ALA A 38 -19.05 -6.48 17.45
C ALA A 38 -18.89 -5.33 18.45
N THR A 39 -18.70 -5.65 19.74
CA THR A 39 -18.43 -4.64 20.77
C THR A 39 -17.11 -3.93 20.51
N LEU A 40 -16.05 -4.68 20.15
CA LEU A 40 -14.77 -4.10 19.78
C LEU A 40 -14.90 -3.14 18.59
N GLU A 41 -15.62 -3.54 17.53
CA GLU A 41 -15.89 -2.69 16.37
C GLU A 41 -16.59 -1.38 16.76
N ILE A 42 -17.65 -1.45 17.57
CA ILE A 42 -18.39 -0.27 18.03
C ILE A 42 -17.46 0.68 18.81
N VAL A 43 -16.63 0.13 19.70
CA VAL A 43 -15.66 0.92 20.47
C VAL A 43 -14.63 1.57 19.54
N LEU A 44 -14.08 0.83 18.58
CA LEU A 44 -13.09 1.33 17.63
C LEU A 44 -13.69 2.40 16.71
N ILE A 45 -14.93 2.24 16.25
CA ILE A 45 -15.67 3.27 15.49
C ILE A 45 -15.82 4.53 16.34
N GLY A 46 -16.25 4.40 17.60
CA GLY A 46 -16.37 5.52 18.53
C GLY A 46 -15.03 6.25 18.72
N MET A 47 -13.93 5.51 18.88
CA MET A 47 -12.57 6.06 18.97
C MET A 47 -12.16 6.80 17.70
N ALA A 48 -12.43 6.24 16.51
CA ALA A 48 -12.11 6.87 15.23
C ALA A 48 -12.87 8.18 15.01
N LEU A 49 -14.18 8.19 15.30
CA LEU A 49 -15.03 9.36 15.19
C LEU A 49 -14.65 10.45 16.21
N LEU A 50 -14.39 10.06 17.46
CA LEU A 50 -13.96 10.99 18.50
C LEU A 50 -12.61 11.61 18.15
N TRP A 51 -11.66 10.81 17.68
CA TRP A 51 -10.36 11.30 17.22
C TRP A 51 -10.50 12.32 16.10
N ASP A 52 -11.28 11.98 15.07
CA ASP A 52 -11.51 12.88 13.94
C ASP A 52 -12.23 14.18 14.35
N TRP A 53 -13.19 14.09 15.28
CA TRP A 53 -13.88 15.26 15.82
C TRP A 53 -12.95 16.18 16.60
N ILE A 54 -12.13 15.65 17.51
CA ILE A 54 -11.13 16.42 18.26
C ILE A 54 -10.18 17.14 17.30
N GLU A 55 -9.67 16.40 16.30
CA GLU A 55 -8.78 16.95 15.29
C GLU A 55 -9.44 18.07 14.48
N GLY A 56 -10.73 17.89 14.12
CA GLY A 56 -11.53 18.90 13.46
C GLY A 56 -11.68 20.17 14.29
N ARG A 57 -12.05 20.03 15.56
CA ARG A 57 -12.22 21.17 16.48
C ARG A 57 -10.93 21.96 16.68
N ARG A 58 -9.79 21.28 16.77
CA ARG A 58 -8.48 21.94 16.87
C ARG A 58 -8.17 22.78 15.64
N ARG A 59 -8.45 22.25 14.44
CA ARG A 59 -8.27 22.98 13.18
C ARG A 59 -9.19 24.19 13.06
N GLU A 60 -10.46 24.02 13.41
CA GLU A 60 -11.43 25.13 13.45
C GLU A 60 -10.99 26.24 14.41
N ALA A 61 -10.36 25.88 15.53
CA ALA A 61 -9.79 26.81 16.49
C ALA A 61 -8.43 27.41 16.07
N GLY A 62 -7.91 27.06 14.88
CA GLY A 62 -6.63 27.56 14.38
C GLY A 62 -5.41 27.07 15.17
N LEU A 63 -5.54 25.98 15.92
CA LEU A 63 -4.44 25.42 16.69
C LEU A 63 -3.44 24.70 15.77
N GLU A 64 -2.17 24.79 16.12
CA GLU A 64 -1.10 24.10 15.40
C GLU A 64 -1.26 22.58 15.44
N ASP A 65 -0.64 21.94 14.44
CA ASP A 65 -0.58 20.50 14.35
C ASP A 65 0.26 19.92 15.51
N HIS A 66 -0.43 19.26 16.43
CA HIS A 66 0.19 18.64 17.60
C HIS A 66 0.57 17.17 17.39
N ARG A 67 0.14 16.54 16.28
CA ARG A 67 0.45 15.14 15.98
C ARG A 67 1.34 15.06 14.76
N SER A 68 2.45 14.34 14.89
CA SER A 68 3.27 14.00 13.74
C SER A 68 2.50 13.12 12.76
N ALA A 69 2.92 13.14 11.49
CA ALA A 69 2.39 12.24 10.47
C ALA A 69 2.47 10.77 10.91
N GLY A 70 3.60 10.37 11.54
CA GLY A 70 3.76 9.03 12.10
C GLY A 70 2.73 8.71 13.19
N GLY A 71 2.42 9.65 14.08
CA GLY A 71 1.39 9.47 15.11
C GLY A 71 -0.01 9.23 14.54
N ARG A 72 -0.36 9.89 13.43
CA ARG A 72 -1.63 9.63 12.72
C ARG A 72 -1.65 8.27 12.06
N VAL A 73 -0.56 7.90 11.37
CA VAL A 73 -0.43 6.58 10.72
C VAL A 73 -0.54 5.45 11.74
N VAL A 74 0.20 5.52 12.85
CA VAL A 74 0.16 4.50 13.90
C VAL A 74 -1.25 4.37 14.48
N TRP A 75 -1.96 5.49 14.65
CA TRP A 75 -3.33 5.48 15.15
C TRP A 75 -4.30 4.78 14.18
N THR A 76 -4.29 5.17 12.90
CA THR A 76 -5.20 4.60 11.89
C THR A 76 -4.87 3.13 11.62
N PHE A 77 -3.58 2.81 11.52
CA PHE A 77 -3.09 1.45 11.31
C PHE A 77 -3.40 0.55 12.51
N GLY A 78 -3.26 1.08 13.73
CA GLY A 78 -3.61 0.35 14.95
C GLY A 78 -5.08 -0.02 15.00
N ILE A 79 -5.98 0.89 14.61
CA ILE A 79 -7.40 0.59 14.49
C ILE A 79 -7.64 -0.46 13.40
N ALA A 80 -7.02 -0.31 12.21
CA ALA A 80 -7.17 -1.26 11.11
C ALA A 80 -6.74 -2.68 11.47
N LEU A 81 -5.65 -2.85 12.24
CA LEU A 81 -5.17 -4.16 12.69
C LEU A 81 -6.08 -4.82 13.74
N LEU A 82 -6.68 -4.03 14.64
CA LEU A 82 -7.57 -4.56 15.67
C LEU A 82 -8.98 -4.86 15.15
N SER A 83 -9.38 -4.13 14.13
CA SER A 83 -10.68 -4.20 13.46
C SER A 83 -10.86 -5.50 12.67
N VAL A 84 -12.09 -6.00 12.61
CA VAL A 84 -12.56 -7.01 11.65
C VAL A 84 -12.95 -6.40 10.30
N GLY A 85 -12.91 -5.07 10.17
CA GLY A 85 -12.96 -4.37 8.88
C GLY A 85 -13.58 -2.98 8.94
N PRO A 86 -14.84 -2.83 9.39
CA PRO A 86 -15.57 -1.56 9.29
C PRO A 86 -14.93 -0.39 10.04
N ALA A 87 -14.51 -0.58 11.30
CA ALA A 87 -13.84 0.46 12.07
C ALA A 87 -12.51 0.89 11.43
N GLY A 88 -11.75 -0.09 10.93
CA GLY A 88 -10.50 0.14 10.19
C GLY A 88 -10.71 0.98 8.94
N LEU A 89 -11.74 0.67 8.15
CA LEU A 89 -12.11 1.45 6.95
C LEU A 89 -12.48 2.89 7.31
N ILE A 90 -13.36 3.07 8.31
CA ILE A 90 -13.79 4.39 8.77
C ILE A 90 -12.60 5.21 9.26
N ALA A 91 -11.77 4.63 10.14
CA ALA A 91 -10.58 5.28 10.67
C ALA A 91 -9.61 5.68 9.57
N SER A 92 -9.42 4.82 8.57
CA SER A 92 -8.51 5.07 7.46
C SER A 92 -9.02 6.16 6.52
N ILE A 93 -10.33 6.20 6.22
CA ILE A 93 -10.94 7.26 5.40
C ILE A 93 -10.85 8.63 6.11
N LEU A 94 -11.17 8.66 7.41
CA LEU A 94 -11.03 9.87 8.22
C LEU A 94 -9.56 10.31 8.31
N GLY A 95 -8.66 9.35 8.52
CA GLY A 95 -7.21 9.55 8.51
C GLY A 95 -6.71 10.14 7.20
N LEU A 96 -7.15 9.60 6.07
CA LEU A 96 -6.78 10.07 4.73
C LEU A 96 -7.21 11.53 4.53
N ARG A 97 -8.46 11.84 4.91
CA ARG A 97 -8.97 13.22 4.88
C ARG A 97 -8.12 14.16 5.72
N ARG A 98 -7.71 13.74 6.92
CA ARG A 98 -6.82 14.53 7.79
C ARG A 98 -5.40 14.65 7.22
N GLY A 99 -4.87 13.60 6.62
CA GLY A 99 -3.57 13.62 5.94
C GLY A 99 -3.52 14.63 4.80
N ILE A 100 -4.58 14.68 3.98
CA ILE A 100 -4.72 15.67 2.90
C ILE A 100 -4.82 17.08 3.48
N GLN A 101 -5.68 17.27 4.48
CA GLN A 101 -5.91 18.55 5.14
C GLN A 101 -4.67 19.16 5.80
N TRP A 102 -3.78 18.32 6.33
CA TRP A 102 -2.52 18.72 6.94
C TRP A 102 -1.32 18.61 5.98
N THR A 103 -1.54 18.31 4.70
CA THR A 103 -0.48 18.16 3.68
C THR A 103 0.61 17.14 4.06
N GLN A 104 0.22 16.05 4.72
CA GLN A 104 1.14 15.01 5.20
C GLN A 104 1.07 13.76 4.32
N SER A 105 2.05 13.61 3.42
CA SER A 105 2.10 12.48 2.50
C SER A 105 2.28 11.12 3.18
N ALA A 106 3.02 11.05 4.29
CA ALA A 106 3.14 9.82 5.06
C ALA A 106 1.79 9.32 5.62
N VAL A 107 0.85 10.23 5.94
CA VAL A 107 -0.50 9.86 6.38
C VAL A 107 -1.31 9.29 5.22
N LEU A 108 -1.19 9.86 4.03
CA LEU A 108 -1.82 9.30 2.82
C LEU A 108 -1.37 7.85 2.60
N MET A 109 -0.06 7.61 2.58
CA MET A 109 0.52 6.26 2.44
C MET A 109 -0.05 5.30 3.49
N GLY A 110 0.10 5.66 4.77
CA GLY A 110 -0.32 4.78 5.86
C GLY A 110 -1.82 4.50 5.85
N THR A 111 -2.65 5.45 5.44
CA THR A 111 -4.11 5.29 5.41
C THR A 111 -4.59 4.49 4.21
N VAL A 112 -3.96 4.62 3.04
CA VAL A 112 -4.24 3.77 1.87
C VAL A 112 -3.92 2.30 2.17
N LEU A 113 -2.77 2.03 2.80
CA LEU A 113 -2.42 0.68 3.25
C LEU A 113 -3.37 0.18 4.34
N SER A 114 -3.79 1.05 5.27
CA SER A 114 -4.76 0.70 6.31
C SER A 114 -6.14 0.36 5.72
N ILE A 115 -6.55 1.01 4.62
CA ILE A 115 -7.76 0.63 3.87
C ILE A 115 -7.62 -0.80 3.34
N ALA A 116 -6.50 -1.12 2.67
CA ALA A 116 -6.27 -2.47 2.12
C ALA A 116 -6.28 -3.54 3.22
N ILE A 117 -5.65 -3.27 4.37
CA ILE A 117 -5.65 -4.13 5.56
C ILE A 117 -7.08 -4.34 6.10
N SER A 118 -7.89 -3.29 6.12
CA SER A 118 -9.26 -3.35 6.60
C SER A 118 -10.17 -4.13 5.63
N ILE A 119 -9.95 -4.02 4.32
CA ILE A 119 -10.63 -4.85 3.31
C ILE A 119 -10.23 -6.32 3.47
N PHE A 120 -8.94 -6.59 3.64
CA PHE A 120 -8.46 -7.95 3.92
C PHE A 120 -9.12 -8.53 5.18
N ALA A 121 -9.17 -7.77 6.28
CA ALA A 121 -9.84 -8.19 7.50
C ALA A 121 -11.33 -8.47 7.27
N LEU A 122 -12.02 -7.63 6.50
CA LEU A 122 -13.44 -7.78 6.19
C LEU A 122 -13.73 -8.98 5.27
N SER A 123 -12.76 -9.35 4.43
CA SER A 123 -12.90 -10.42 3.44
C SER A 123 -13.18 -11.78 4.07
N SER A 124 -12.76 -12.01 5.33
CA SER A 124 -13.07 -13.23 6.07
C SER A 124 -14.57 -13.45 6.30
N SER A 125 -15.34 -12.37 6.38
CA SER A 125 -16.79 -12.42 6.62
C SER A 125 -17.60 -12.25 5.34
N ILE A 126 -16.98 -11.79 4.24
CA ILE A 126 -17.68 -11.43 3.00
C ILE A 126 -17.04 -12.20 1.81
N PRO A 127 -17.65 -13.30 1.35
CA PRO A 127 -17.09 -14.16 0.31
C PRO A 127 -16.71 -13.43 -0.98
N ILE A 128 -17.57 -12.49 -1.44
CA ILE A 128 -17.29 -11.71 -2.65
C ILE A 128 -16.01 -10.87 -2.54
N LEU A 129 -15.67 -10.39 -1.34
CA LEU A 129 -14.41 -9.66 -1.12
C LEU A 129 -13.23 -10.63 -1.09
N GLN A 130 -13.39 -11.82 -0.53
CA GLN A 130 -12.33 -12.83 -0.49
C GLN A 130 -11.95 -13.30 -1.90
N GLU A 131 -12.95 -13.62 -2.73
CA GLU A 131 -12.77 -14.06 -4.11
C GLU A 131 -12.11 -13.00 -4.99
N ASN A 132 -12.38 -11.72 -4.71
CA ASN A 132 -11.89 -10.59 -5.52
C ASN A 132 -10.75 -9.81 -4.86
N LEU A 133 -10.18 -10.29 -3.75
CA LEU A 133 -9.19 -9.54 -2.98
C LEU A 133 -7.98 -9.15 -3.83
N GLY A 134 -7.45 -10.08 -4.62
CA GLY A 134 -6.34 -9.81 -5.54
C GLY A 134 -6.65 -8.69 -6.53
N ALA A 135 -7.81 -8.74 -7.17
CA ALA A 135 -8.26 -7.70 -8.10
C ALA A 135 -8.46 -6.34 -7.40
N ILE A 136 -9.00 -6.31 -6.19
CA ILE A 136 -9.17 -5.08 -5.41
C ILE A 136 -7.80 -4.43 -5.11
N LEU A 137 -6.81 -5.21 -4.66
CA LEU A 137 -5.47 -4.70 -4.41
C LEU A 137 -4.79 -4.21 -5.71
N LEU A 138 -4.99 -4.90 -6.83
CA LEU A 138 -4.49 -4.46 -8.13
C LEU A 138 -5.10 -3.12 -8.56
N VAL A 139 -6.39 -2.92 -8.34
CA VAL A 139 -7.06 -1.64 -8.65
C VAL A 139 -6.54 -0.52 -7.76
N MET A 140 -6.41 -0.75 -6.45
CA MET A 140 -5.85 0.24 -5.53
C MET A 140 -4.39 0.59 -5.85
N GLY A 141 -3.58 -0.43 -6.14
CA GLY A 141 -2.18 -0.26 -6.54
C GLY A 141 -2.05 0.47 -7.87
N SER A 142 -2.88 0.14 -8.86
CA SER A 142 -2.92 0.82 -10.17
C SER A 142 -3.35 2.28 -10.02
N THR A 143 -4.30 2.56 -9.13
CA THR A 143 -4.71 3.94 -8.81
C THR A 143 -3.53 4.73 -8.23
N SER A 144 -2.75 4.12 -7.34
CA SER A 144 -1.56 4.73 -6.75
C SER A 144 -0.43 4.90 -7.78
N PHE A 145 -0.26 3.95 -8.69
CA PHE A 145 0.66 4.05 -9.82
C PHE A 145 0.31 5.28 -10.69
N VAL A 146 -0.95 5.40 -11.09
CA VAL A 146 -1.43 6.54 -11.90
C VAL A 146 -1.31 7.85 -11.12
N ALA A 147 -1.63 7.87 -9.83
CA ALA A 147 -1.45 9.04 -8.98
C ALA A 147 0.02 9.49 -8.88
N THR A 148 0.96 8.53 -8.92
CA THR A 148 2.40 8.85 -8.97
C THR A 148 2.71 9.67 -10.23
N LEU A 149 2.20 9.28 -11.40
CA LEU A 149 2.40 10.02 -12.65
C LEU A 149 1.90 11.47 -12.57
N PHE A 150 0.76 11.70 -11.91
CA PHE A 150 0.19 13.04 -11.72
C PHE A 150 0.90 13.89 -10.65
N THR A 151 1.72 13.28 -9.80
CA THR A 151 2.42 13.96 -8.72
C THR A 151 3.90 14.17 -9.03
N ILE A 152 4.35 13.82 -10.24
CA ILE A 152 5.75 14.05 -10.67
C ILE A 152 6.12 15.53 -10.63
N GLN A 153 5.19 16.40 -11.03
CA GLN A 153 5.42 17.84 -11.19
C GLN A 153 5.14 18.63 -9.90
N GLU A 154 5.83 19.75 -9.74
CA GLU A 154 5.50 20.74 -8.70
C GLU A 154 4.10 21.35 -8.96
N PRO A 155 3.32 21.67 -7.91
CA PRO A 155 3.64 21.62 -6.47
C PRO A 155 3.30 20.28 -5.79
N ARG A 156 2.91 19.26 -6.56
CA ARG A 156 2.34 18.00 -6.02
C ARG A 156 3.40 16.96 -5.62
N ARG A 157 4.67 17.32 -5.74
CA ARG A 157 5.85 16.48 -5.49
C ARG A 157 5.93 15.91 -4.07
N ILE A 158 5.23 16.50 -3.11
CA ILE A 158 5.16 15.99 -1.73
C ILE A 158 4.46 14.63 -1.64
N TRP A 159 3.55 14.32 -2.58
CA TRP A 159 2.72 13.12 -2.58
C TRP A 159 3.35 11.94 -3.32
N THR A 160 4.35 12.18 -4.17
CA THR A 160 4.93 11.17 -5.07
C THR A 160 5.41 9.93 -4.34
N SER A 161 6.19 10.10 -3.28
CA SER A 161 6.75 8.96 -2.54
C SER A 161 5.69 8.13 -1.85
N ALA A 162 4.59 8.75 -1.40
CA ALA A 162 3.49 8.04 -0.77
C ALA A 162 2.78 7.13 -1.78
N HIS A 163 2.35 7.69 -2.91
CA HIS A 163 1.72 6.92 -3.99
C HIS A 163 2.64 5.86 -4.59
N LEU A 164 3.93 6.14 -4.68
CA LEU A 164 4.91 5.19 -5.18
C LEU A 164 5.02 3.98 -4.24
N ILE A 165 5.16 4.19 -2.93
CA ILE A 165 5.21 3.10 -1.94
C ILE A 165 3.90 2.30 -1.96
N ASP A 166 2.75 2.98 -1.98
CA ASP A 166 1.44 2.31 -2.05
C ASP A 166 1.32 1.46 -3.32
N ALA A 167 1.77 1.97 -4.48
CA ALA A 167 1.78 1.23 -5.73
C ALA A 167 2.64 -0.03 -5.64
N HIS A 168 3.85 0.07 -5.06
CA HIS A 168 4.73 -1.09 -4.90
C HIS A 168 4.08 -2.17 -4.07
N ILE A 169 3.65 -1.82 -2.86
CA ILE A 169 3.10 -2.80 -1.91
C ILE A 169 1.82 -3.43 -2.48
N LEU A 170 0.89 -2.62 -2.98
CA LEU A 170 -0.42 -3.11 -3.39
C LEU A 170 -0.40 -3.87 -4.71
N LEU A 171 0.39 -3.44 -5.71
CA LEU A 171 0.51 -4.19 -6.97
C LEU A 171 1.24 -5.51 -6.76
N VAL A 172 2.34 -5.52 -6.00
CA VAL A 172 3.08 -6.75 -5.70
C VAL A 172 2.21 -7.74 -4.94
N LEU A 173 1.56 -7.31 -3.86
CA LEU A 173 0.66 -8.18 -3.10
C LEU A 173 -0.54 -8.62 -3.94
N GLY A 174 -1.14 -7.71 -4.72
CA GLY A 174 -2.27 -7.99 -5.58
C GLY A 174 -1.97 -9.09 -6.60
N ILE A 175 -0.79 -9.09 -7.23
CA ILE A 175 -0.39 -10.15 -8.16
C ILE A 175 -0.11 -11.45 -7.43
N LEU A 176 0.62 -11.42 -6.30
CA LEU A 176 1.00 -12.63 -5.56
C LEU A 176 -0.21 -13.45 -5.08
N ILE A 177 -1.32 -12.79 -4.76
CA ILE A 177 -2.55 -13.47 -4.32
C ILE A 177 -3.56 -13.69 -5.45
N SER A 178 -3.29 -13.18 -6.66
CA SER A 178 -4.14 -13.36 -7.83
C SER A 178 -3.71 -14.60 -8.63
N PRO A 179 -4.63 -15.28 -9.33
CA PRO A 179 -4.29 -16.41 -10.20
C PRO A 179 -3.71 -15.93 -11.55
N LEU A 180 -2.66 -15.10 -11.50
CA LEU A 180 -1.97 -14.55 -12.68
C LEU A 180 -0.67 -15.32 -12.96
N PRO A 181 -0.21 -15.39 -14.22
CA PRO A 181 1.03 -16.09 -14.55
C PRO A 181 2.26 -15.37 -13.98
N ASN A 182 3.33 -16.12 -13.68
CA ASN A 182 4.57 -15.59 -13.10
C ASN A 182 5.20 -14.45 -13.93
N ILE A 183 5.03 -14.46 -15.26
CA ILE A 183 5.50 -13.37 -16.13
C ILE A 183 4.83 -12.02 -15.81
N ALA A 184 3.58 -12.02 -15.32
CA ALA A 184 2.88 -10.80 -14.89
C ALA A 184 3.52 -10.21 -13.63
N PHE A 185 3.97 -11.07 -12.71
CA PHE A 185 4.72 -10.67 -11.52
C PHE A 185 6.04 -10.01 -11.90
N LEU A 186 6.85 -10.65 -12.76
CA LEU A 186 8.09 -10.07 -13.27
C LEU A 186 7.85 -8.73 -13.97
N SER A 187 6.88 -8.69 -14.89
CA SER A 187 6.56 -7.47 -15.66
C SER A 187 6.20 -6.30 -14.75
N THR A 188 5.48 -6.57 -13.65
CA THR A 188 5.09 -5.54 -12.70
C THR A 188 6.26 -5.02 -11.89
N LEU A 189 7.19 -5.88 -11.48
CA LEU A 189 8.42 -5.44 -10.81
C LEU A 189 9.26 -4.53 -11.71
N LEU A 190 9.40 -4.87 -13.00
CA LEU A 190 10.12 -4.03 -13.98
C LEU A 190 9.41 -2.70 -14.26
N ILE A 191 8.08 -2.71 -14.36
CA ILE A 191 7.29 -1.49 -14.56
C ILE A 191 7.41 -0.57 -13.33
N LEU A 192 7.36 -1.13 -12.12
CA LEU A 192 7.54 -0.38 -10.87
C LEU A 192 8.96 0.19 -10.76
N SER A 193 9.98 -0.61 -11.09
CA SER A 193 11.38 -0.16 -11.21
C SER A 193 11.50 1.04 -12.16
N THR A 194 10.94 0.92 -13.35
CA THR A 194 10.90 2.00 -14.34
C THR A 194 10.24 3.25 -13.78
N LEU A 195 9.07 3.12 -13.14
CA LEU A 195 8.36 4.25 -12.54
C LEU A 195 9.20 4.94 -11.46
N THR A 196 9.78 4.18 -10.54
CA THR A 196 10.66 4.68 -9.46
C THR A 196 11.87 5.42 -10.03
N TRP A 197 12.49 4.86 -11.07
CA TRP A 197 13.68 5.45 -11.68
C TRP A 197 13.36 6.75 -12.44
N LEU A 198 12.34 6.72 -13.30
CA LEU A 198 11.92 7.88 -14.09
C LEU A 198 11.45 9.03 -13.18
N THR A 199 10.66 8.73 -12.13
CA THR A 199 10.25 9.74 -11.14
C THR A 199 11.47 10.35 -10.44
N GLY A 200 12.47 9.53 -10.10
CA GLY A 200 13.73 9.99 -9.53
C GLY A 200 14.53 10.93 -10.44
N ILE A 201 14.60 10.66 -11.74
CA ILE A 201 15.28 11.53 -12.71
C ILE A 201 14.50 12.85 -12.89
N LEU A 202 13.19 12.77 -13.11
CA LEU A 202 12.35 13.95 -13.35
C LEU A 202 12.30 14.90 -12.15
N GLN A 203 12.32 14.34 -10.93
CA GLN A 203 12.33 15.12 -9.69
C GLN A 203 13.73 15.39 -9.14
N LEU A 204 14.79 14.97 -9.84
CA LEU A 204 16.18 15.08 -9.40
C LEU A 204 16.41 14.49 -7.98
N ARG A 205 15.67 13.43 -7.61
CA ARG A 205 15.80 12.75 -6.31
C ARG A 205 16.77 11.58 -6.42
N LYS A 206 17.98 11.74 -5.86
CA LYS A 206 19.02 10.70 -5.85
C LYS A 206 18.53 9.37 -5.27
N MET A 207 17.82 9.42 -4.14
CA MET A 207 17.33 8.21 -3.47
C MET A 207 16.35 7.39 -4.33
N LEU A 208 15.46 8.06 -5.10
CA LEU A 208 14.54 7.35 -6.01
C LEU A 208 15.28 6.72 -7.19
N ARG A 209 16.31 7.38 -7.74
CA ARG A 209 17.15 6.79 -8.80
C ARG A 209 17.85 5.52 -8.32
N PHE A 210 18.38 5.53 -7.10
CA PHE A 210 19.00 4.36 -6.50
C PHE A 210 17.99 3.25 -6.21
N TRP A 211 16.80 3.61 -5.71
CA TRP A 211 15.75 2.63 -5.45
C TRP A 211 15.28 1.95 -6.74
N GLY A 212 15.05 2.68 -7.83
CA GLY A 212 14.68 2.09 -9.12
C GLY A 212 15.74 1.14 -9.66
N ALA A 213 17.04 1.51 -9.60
CA ALA A 213 18.10 0.59 -9.98
C ALA A 213 18.15 -0.68 -9.10
N THR A 214 17.80 -0.56 -7.82
CA THR A 214 17.71 -1.70 -6.89
C THR A 214 16.51 -2.59 -7.23
N ASP A 215 15.36 -2.00 -7.57
CA ASP A 215 14.15 -2.72 -7.98
C ASP A 215 14.40 -3.53 -9.25
N LEU A 216 15.16 -3.02 -10.22
CA LEU A 216 15.55 -3.76 -11.43
C LEU A 216 16.35 -5.02 -11.09
N VAL A 217 17.37 -4.91 -10.23
CA VAL A 217 18.18 -6.06 -9.80
C VAL A 217 17.30 -7.06 -9.05
N PHE A 218 16.44 -6.56 -8.16
CA PHE A 218 15.50 -7.40 -7.42
C PHE A 218 14.52 -8.13 -8.35
N ALA A 219 14.00 -7.47 -9.39
CA ALA A 219 13.13 -8.07 -10.40
C ALA A 219 13.84 -9.23 -11.13
N GLY A 220 15.10 -9.06 -11.51
CA GLY A 220 15.90 -10.12 -12.12
C GLY A 220 16.13 -11.32 -11.19
N LEU A 221 16.43 -11.07 -9.91
CA LEU A 221 16.55 -12.13 -8.90
C LEU A 221 15.23 -12.88 -8.71
N MET A 222 14.13 -12.14 -8.58
CA MET A 222 12.80 -12.73 -8.43
C MET A 222 12.38 -13.54 -9.66
N ALA A 223 12.69 -13.07 -10.88
CA ALA A 223 12.44 -13.83 -12.11
C ALA A 223 13.08 -15.22 -12.07
N ILE A 224 14.36 -15.27 -11.68
CA ILE A 224 15.09 -16.54 -11.60
C ILE A 224 14.47 -17.44 -10.52
N LEU A 225 14.10 -16.87 -9.37
CA LEU A 225 13.53 -17.62 -8.24
C LEU A 225 12.11 -18.14 -8.51
N THR A 226 11.25 -17.38 -9.18
CA THR A 226 9.84 -17.75 -9.38
C THR A 226 9.58 -18.49 -10.67
N MET A 227 10.34 -18.22 -11.74
CA MET A 227 10.10 -18.80 -13.07
C MET A 227 11.09 -19.91 -13.43
N GLY A 228 12.33 -19.87 -12.92
CA GLY A 228 13.35 -20.88 -13.24
C GLY A 228 13.51 -21.09 -14.75
N SER A 229 13.25 -22.31 -15.24
CA SER A 229 13.32 -22.63 -16.68
C SER A 229 12.22 -21.98 -17.52
N GLU A 230 11.07 -21.65 -16.93
CA GLU A 230 9.95 -20.98 -17.64
C GLU A 230 10.38 -19.62 -18.19
N LEU A 231 11.36 -18.96 -17.57
CA LEU A 231 11.92 -17.69 -18.04
C LEU A 231 12.60 -17.83 -19.40
N LEU A 232 13.18 -18.99 -19.70
CA LEU A 232 13.90 -19.27 -20.94
C LEU A 232 12.97 -19.73 -22.08
N GLU A 233 11.68 -19.92 -21.79
CA GLU A 233 10.70 -20.17 -22.84
C GLU A 233 10.65 -18.98 -23.80
N PRO A 234 10.58 -19.22 -25.13
CA PRO A 234 10.72 -18.15 -26.12
C PRO A 234 9.78 -16.96 -25.88
N THR A 235 8.53 -17.21 -25.50
CA THR A 235 7.54 -16.16 -25.24
C THR A 235 7.87 -15.35 -23.99
N ASN A 236 8.21 -16.01 -22.88
CA ASN A 236 8.52 -15.34 -21.62
C ASN A 236 9.83 -14.55 -21.70
N ALA A 237 10.86 -15.15 -22.30
CA ALA A 237 12.13 -14.51 -22.56
C ALA A 237 11.96 -13.26 -23.44
N PHE A 238 11.15 -13.36 -24.49
CA PHE A 238 10.88 -12.24 -25.39
C PHE A 238 10.16 -11.08 -24.67
N ILE A 239 9.12 -11.36 -23.88
CA ILE A 239 8.42 -10.34 -23.09
C ILE A 239 9.38 -9.68 -22.10
N ALA A 240 10.15 -10.46 -21.33
CA ALA A 240 11.08 -9.94 -20.36
C ALA A 240 12.15 -9.04 -21.00
N LEU A 241 12.72 -9.46 -22.14
CA LEU A 241 13.73 -8.68 -22.87
C LEU A 241 13.16 -7.39 -23.44
N ILE A 242 11.92 -7.39 -23.96
CA ILE A 242 11.27 -6.16 -24.43
C ILE A 242 11.08 -5.17 -23.28
N VAL A 243 10.52 -5.62 -22.16
CA VAL A 243 10.28 -4.75 -21.00
C VAL A 243 11.60 -4.17 -20.49
N LEU A 244 12.64 -5.00 -20.37
CA LEU A 244 13.98 -4.58 -19.96
C LEU A 244 14.61 -3.57 -20.94
N ALA A 245 14.48 -3.82 -22.25
CA ALA A 245 15.02 -2.92 -23.27
C ALA A 245 14.33 -1.55 -23.25
N ILE A 246 13.01 -1.52 -23.06
CA ILE A 246 12.24 -0.28 -22.91
C ILE A 246 12.66 0.45 -21.64
N GLU A 247 12.73 -0.23 -20.50
CA GLU A 247 13.14 0.34 -19.21
C GLU A 247 14.52 1.01 -19.31
N LEU A 248 15.53 0.26 -19.72
CA LEU A 248 16.90 0.77 -19.80
C LEU A 248 17.03 1.87 -20.87
N GLY A 249 16.36 1.72 -22.01
CA GLY A 249 16.32 2.73 -23.07
C GLY A 249 15.76 4.07 -22.57
N LEU A 250 14.62 4.04 -21.87
CA LEU A 250 14.00 5.24 -21.29
C LEU A 250 14.87 5.87 -20.22
N VAL A 251 15.43 5.07 -19.32
CA VAL A 251 16.30 5.54 -18.23
C VAL A 251 17.54 6.22 -18.78
N VAL A 252 18.25 5.57 -19.72
CA VAL A 252 19.48 6.12 -20.31
C VAL A 252 19.19 7.42 -21.07
N TRP A 253 18.17 7.41 -21.92
CA TRP A 253 17.77 8.61 -22.67
C TRP A 253 17.43 9.78 -21.74
N LEU A 254 16.59 9.53 -20.73
CA LEU A 254 16.15 10.57 -19.82
C LEU A 254 17.31 11.07 -18.95
N ALA A 255 18.17 10.18 -18.47
CA ALA A 255 19.35 10.54 -17.69
C ALA A 255 20.31 11.45 -18.49
N GLN A 256 20.57 11.13 -19.76
CA GLN A 256 21.38 11.97 -20.65
C GLN A 256 20.72 13.34 -20.87
N SER A 257 19.41 13.38 -21.16
CA SER A 257 18.69 14.64 -21.40
C SER A 257 18.68 15.58 -20.18
N ARG A 258 18.78 15.02 -18.96
CA ARG A 258 18.75 15.76 -17.70
C ARG A 258 20.13 15.89 -17.04
N GLN A 259 21.20 15.47 -17.70
CA GLN A 259 22.53 15.39 -17.11
C GLN A 259 23.01 16.73 -16.56
N ALA A 260 22.88 17.82 -17.32
CA ALA A 260 23.28 19.16 -16.87
C ALA A 260 22.53 19.61 -15.60
N ALA A 261 21.22 19.33 -15.51
CA ALA A 261 20.41 19.67 -14.35
C ALA A 261 20.78 18.84 -13.11
N MET A 262 21.18 17.58 -13.30
CA MET A 262 21.65 16.72 -12.21
C MET A 262 23.00 17.19 -11.66
N MET A 263 23.96 17.54 -12.55
CA MET A 263 25.28 18.03 -12.14
C MET A 263 25.22 19.38 -11.39
N ALA A 264 24.20 20.21 -11.67
CA ALA A 264 24.02 21.49 -10.99
C ALA A 264 23.48 21.38 -9.55
N GLN A 265 23.04 20.20 -9.12
CA GLN A 265 22.53 19.95 -7.76
C GLN A 265 23.50 19.17 -6.86
N GLU A 266 24.61 18.68 -7.40
CA GLU A 266 25.68 17.99 -6.66
C GLU A 266 26.74 18.99 -6.16
#